data_AF-A0A822J8B9-F1
#
_entry.id   AF-A0A822J8B9-F1
#
_cell.length_a   1.000
_cell.length_b   1.000
_cell.length_c   1.000
_cell.angle_alpha   90.00
_cell.angle_beta   90.00
_cell.angle_gamma   90.00
#
_symmetry.space_group_name_H-M   'P 1'
#
loop_
_entity.id
_entity.type
_entity.pdbx_description
1 polymer ?
#
loop_
_entity_poly.entity_id
_entity_poly.type
_entity_poly.pdbx_seq_one_letter_code
_entity_poly.pdbx_strand_id
1 'polypeptide(L)'
;MLYILIIDIVHFVVSFILLVIAIRSFLKTRVTAMFYLILGFALITFGHLLSDIYFFNDSNMNKIFSEISDIAGLIALIIAVEKSAD
;
A
#
# COMPACT_ATOMS: atom_id res chain seq x y z
N MET A 1 -20.43 -0.91 -13.27
CA MET A 1 -20.26 -2.01 -12.30
C MET A 1 -19.13 -2.96 -12.71
N LEU A 2 -19.18 -3.63 -13.87
CA LEU A 2 -18.09 -4.50 -14.35
C LEU A 2 -16.73 -3.78 -14.50
N TYR A 3 -16.71 -2.58 -15.11
CA TYR A 3 -15.49 -1.81 -15.33
C TYR A 3 -14.76 -1.39 -14.05
N ILE A 4 -15.50 -1.04 -13.01
CA ILE A 4 -14.94 -0.62 -11.71
C ILE A 4 -14.23 -1.82 -11.08
N LEU A 5 -14.89 -2.97 -11.07
CA LEU A 5 -14.34 -4.22 -10.54
C LEU A 5 -13.05 -4.65 -11.27
N ILE A 6 -12.97 -4.45 -12.60
CA ILE A 6 -11.76 -4.73 -13.37
C ILE A 6 -10.62 -3.78 -12.98
N ILE A 7 -10.91 -2.49 -12.77
CA ILE A 7 -9.91 -1.50 -12.36
C ILE A 7 -9.35 -1.87 -10.98
N ASP A 8 -10.20 -2.25 -10.03
CA ASP A 8 -9.78 -2.60 -8.66
C ASP A 8 -8.91 -3.86 -8.67
N ILE A 9 -9.28 -4.88 -9.47
CA ILE A 9 -8.47 -6.09 -9.65
C ILE A 9 -7.10 -5.75 -10.26
N VAL A 10 -7.06 -4.94 -11.32
CA VAL A 10 -5.81 -4.56 -11.97
C VAL A 10 -4.94 -3.75 -11.02
N HIS A 11 -5.52 -2.79 -10.30
CA HIS A 11 -4.82 -1.98 -9.31
C HIS A 11 -4.20 -2.88 -8.24
N PHE A 12 -4.98 -3.80 -7.67
CA PHE A 12 -4.48 -4.72 -6.65
C PHE A 12 -3.34 -5.60 -7.18
N VAL A 13 -3.50 -6.21 -8.36
CA VAL A 13 -2.47 -7.09 -8.95
C VAL A 13 -1.19 -6.31 -9.23
N VAL A 14 -1.28 -5.11 -9.81
CA VAL A 14 -0.13 -4.26 -10.09
C VAL A 14 0.57 -3.84 -8.80
N SER A 15 -0.19 -3.38 -7.79
CA SER A 15 0.36 -2.99 -6.50
C SER A 15 1.03 -4.17 -5.78
N PHE A 16 0.44 -5.37 -5.86
CA PHE A 16 1.03 -6.58 -5.28
C PHE A 16 2.34 -6.98 -5.97
N ILE A 17 2.40 -6.93 -7.31
CA ILE A 17 3.62 -7.21 -8.07
C ILE A 17 4.73 -6.23 -7.69
N LEU A 18 4.41 -4.93 -7.62
CA LEU A 18 5.36 -3.89 -7.21
C LEU A 18 5.88 -4.14 -5.79
N LEU A 19 5.00 -4.53 -4.87
CA LEU A 19 5.39 -4.86 -3.49
C LEU A 19 6.35 -6.04 -3.44
N VAL A 20 6.10 -7.11 -4.21
CA VAL A 20 6.99 -8.28 -4.29
C VAL A 20 8.36 -7.90 -4.86
N ILE A 21 8.39 -7.06 -5.90
CA ILE A 21 9.64 -6.55 -6.47
C ILE A 21 10.41 -5.72 -5.44
N ALA A 22 9.72 -4.83 -4.73
CA ALA A 22 10.33 -4.01 -3.68
C ALA A 22 10.92 -4.87 -2.56
N ILE A 23 10.16 -5.86 -2.06
CA ILE A 23 10.64 -6.84 -1.06
C ILE A 23 11.89 -7.58 -1.54
N ARG A 24 11.88 -8.08 -2.79
CA ARG A 24 13.03 -8.77 -3.37
C ARG A 24 14.25 -7.86 -3.47
N SER A 25 14.05 -6.58 -3.78
CA SER A 25 15.13 -5.58 -3.84
C SER A 25 15.70 -5.32 -2.45
N PHE A 26 14.84 -5.10 -1.45
CA PHE A 26 15.24 -4.89 -0.06
C PHE A 26 16.01 -6.09 0.53
N LEU A 27 15.59 -7.33 0.24
CA LEU A 27 16.30 -8.50 0.72
C LEU A 27 17.74 -8.60 0.19
N LYS A 28 18.02 -7.99 -0.98
CA LYS A 28 19.37 -7.94 -1.58
C LYS A 28 20.20 -6.78 -1.04
N THR A 29 19.62 -5.59 -0.91
CA THR A 29 20.36 -4.37 -0.56
C THR A 29 20.40 -4.10 0.94
N ARG A 30 19.38 -4.56 1.69
CA ARG A 30 19.12 -4.29 3.12
C ARG A 30 19.15 -2.80 3.48
N VAL A 31 18.82 -1.93 2.53
CA VAL A 31 18.75 -0.49 2.74
C VAL A 31 17.52 -0.17 3.58
N THR A 32 17.73 0.53 4.70
CA THR A 32 16.65 0.94 5.62
C THR A 32 15.60 1.80 4.93
N ALA A 33 15.99 2.68 4.00
CA ALA A 33 15.03 3.44 3.19
C ALA A 33 14.06 2.55 2.40
N MET A 34 14.56 1.45 1.82
CA MET A 34 13.70 0.51 1.08
C MET A 34 12.72 -0.22 2.00
N PHE A 35 13.08 -0.47 3.27
CA PHE A 35 12.16 -1.07 4.24
C PHE A 35 10.94 -0.17 4.47
N TYR A 36 11.16 1.12 4.74
CA TYR A 36 10.07 2.08 4.93
C TYR A 36 9.23 2.27 3.66
N LEU A 37 9.87 2.19 2.49
CA LEU A 37 9.17 2.25 1.20
C LEU A 37 8.22 1.06 1.02
N ILE A 38 8.69 -0.16 1.31
CA ILE A 38 7.87 -1.38 1.28
C ILE A 38 6.74 -1.27 2.30
N LEU A 39 7.04 -0.83 3.52
CA LEU A 39 6.07 -0.71 4.59
C LEU A 39 4.94 0.25 4.19
N GLY A 40 5.29 1.42 3.64
CA GLY A 40 4.32 2.41 3.19
C GLY A 40 3.45 1.90 2.04
N PHE A 41 4.08 1.26 1.05
CA PHE A 41 3.37 0.69 -0.08
C PHE A 41 2.45 -0.48 0.33
N ALA A 42 2.88 -1.29 1.30
CA ALA A 42 2.06 -2.36 1.86
C ALA A 42 0.86 -1.81 2.63
N LEU A 43 1.05 -0.79 3.47
CA LEU A 43 -0.03 -0.15 4.24
C LEU A 43 -1.13 0.40 3.33
N ILE A 44 -0.75 1.12 2.26
CA ILE A 44 -1.70 1.62 1.26
C ILE A 44 -2.42 0.44 0.60
N THR A 45 -1.66 -0.50 0.02
CA THR A 45 -2.23 -1.60 -0.76
C THR A 45 -3.18 -2.47 0.07
N PHE A 46 -2.75 -2.90 1.26
CA PHE A 46 -3.58 -3.72 2.14
C PHE A 46 -4.70 -2.91 2.80
N GLY A 47 -4.51 -1.62 3.05
CA GLY A 47 -5.53 -0.72 3.59
C GLY A 47 -6.76 -0.65 2.69
N HIS A 48 -6.55 -0.41 1.39
CA HIS A 48 -7.61 -0.45 0.39
C HIS A 48 -8.24 -1.85 0.28
N LEU A 49 -7.42 -2.89 0.19
CA LEU A 49 -7.91 -4.27 0.05
C LEU A 49 -8.76 -4.73 1.24
N LEU A 50 -8.32 -4.43 2.46
CA LEU A 50 -9.04 -4.77 3.69
C LEU A 50 -10.29 -3.91 3.85
N SER A 51 -10.22 -2.62 3.48
CA SER A 51 -11.40 -1.76 3.42
C SER A 51 -12.49 -2.38 2.55
N ASP A 52 -12.11 -2.80 1.34
CA ASP A 52 -13.03 -3.38 0.37
C ASP A 52 -13.60 -4.72 0.84
N ILE A 53 -12.78 -5.60 1.45
CA ILE A 53 -13.25 -6.94 1.88
C ILE A 53 -14.06 -6.89 3.18
N TYR A 54 -13.61 -6.17 4.20
CA TYR A 54 -14.17 -6.27 5.56
C TYR A 54 -15.36 -5.37 5.80
N PHE A 55 -15.42 -4.20 5.17
CA PHE A 55 -16.42 -3.20 5.50
C PHE A 55 -17.55 -3.11 4.47
N PHE A 56 -17.69 -4.11 3.57
CA PHE A 56 -18.68 -4.22 2.48
C PHE A 56 -20.12 -3.72 2.77
N ASN A 57 -20.53 -3.65 4.04
CA ASN A 57 -21.86 -3.23 4.48
C ASN A 57 -21.98 -1.76 4.94
N ASP A 58 -20.87 -1.05 5.20
CA ASP A 58 -20.87 0.36 5.62
C ASP A 58 -19.84 1.17 4.81
N SER A 59 -20.31 1.80 3.73
CA SER A 59 -19.49 2.59 2.81
C SER A 59 -18.72 3.73 3.49
N ASN A 60 -19.20 4.21 4.65
CA ASN A 60 -18.54 5.29 5.37
C ASN A 60 -17.33 4.75 6.15
N MET A 61 -17.45 3.56 6.75
CA MET A 61 -16.33 2.90 7.42
C MET A 61 -15.24 2.45 6.44
N ASN A 62 -15.60 1.99 5.22
CA ASN A 62 -14.61 1.69 4.17
C ASN A 62 -13.69 2.88 3.93
N LYS A 63 -14.30 4.05 3.70
CA LYS A 63 -13.57 5.26 3.31
C LYS A 63 -12.62 5.71 4.42
N ILE A 64 -13.09 5.70 5.67
CA ILE A 64 -12.28 6.10 6.83
C ILE A 64 -11.09 5.16 7.01
N PHE A 65 -11.28 3.84 6.91
CA PHE A 65 -10.21 2.87 7.11
C PHE A 65 -9.14 2.96 6.01
N SER A 66 -9.58 3.12 4.76
CA SER A 66 -8.72 3.35 3.61
C SER A 66 -7.89 4.63 3.77
N GLU A 67 -8.52 5.75 4.13
CA GLU A 67 -7.82 7.03 4.37
C GLU A 67 -6.80 6.96 5.51
N ILE A 68 -7.12 6.28 6.62
CA ILE A 68 -6.16 6.09 7.72
C ILE A 68 -4.93 5.29 7.26
N SER A 69 -5.17 4.23 6.49
CA SER A 69 -4.10 3.39 5.93
C SER A 69 -3.23 4.17 4.95
N ASP A 70 -3.84 5.04 4.13
CA ASP A 70 -3.14 5.93 3.21
C ASP A 70 -2.25 6.93 3.95
N ILE A 71 -2.76 7.58 5.00
CA ILE A 71 -1.97 8.51 5.82
C ILE A 71 -0.78 7.79 6.46
N ALA A 72 -1.01 6.62 7.08
CA ALA A 72 0.05 5.84 7.69
C ALA A 72 1.09 5.36 6.66
N GLY A 73 0.64 4.97 5.47
CA GLY A 73 1.53 4.59 4.38
C GLY A 73 2.35 5.76 3.83
N LEU A 74 1.74 6.94 3.68
CA LEU A 74 2.42 8.17 3.28
C LEU A 74 3.49 8.60 4.30
N ILE A 75 3.21 8.48 5.60
CA ILE A 75 4.21 8.74 6.65
C ILE A 75 5.43 7.84 6.47
N ALA A 76 5.21 6.54 6.25
CA ALA A 76 6.31 5.60 5.99
C ALA A 76 7.08 5.95 4.71
N LEU A 77 6.39 6.39 3.64
CA LEU A 77 7.05 6.86 2.40
C LEU A 77 7.89 8.11 2.64
N ILE A 78 7.42 9.08 3.44
CA ILE A 78 8.20 10.27 3.79
C ILE A 78 9.48 9.88 4.54
N ILE A 79 9.37 8.97 5.52
CA ILE A 79 10.52 8.44 6.25
C ILE A 79 11.48 7.71 5.30
N ALA A 80 10.96 6.98 4.31
CA ALA A 80 11.78 6.32 3.30
C ALA A 80 12.60 7.33 2.48
N VAL A 81 11.98 8.44 2.07
CA VAL A 81 12.66 9.51 1.34
C VAL A 81 13.74 10.15 2.20
N GLU A 82 13.43 10.50 3.46
CA GLU A 82 14.39 11.04 4.41
C GLU A 82 15.60 10.10 4.57
N LYS A 83 15.34 8.81 4.78
CA LYS A 83 16.41 7.80 4.98
C LYS A 83 17.20 7.47 3.72
N SER A 84 16.73 7.88 2.54
CA SER A 84 17.45 7.69 1.28
C SER A 84 18.43 8.81 0.97
N ALA A 85 18.31 9.95 1.66
CA ALA A 85 19.20 11.11 1.52
C ALA A 85 20.46 11.02 2.40
N ASP A 86 20.49 10.08 3.35
CA ASP A 86 21.64 9.68 4.16
C ASP A 86 22.48 8.60 3.45
#